data_AF-A0A560W679-F1
#
_entry.id   AF-A0A560W679-F1
#
_cell.length_a   1.000
_cell.length_b   1.000
_cell.length_c   1.000
_cell.angle_alpha   90.00
_cell.angle_beta   90.00
_cell.angle_gamma   90.00
#
_symmetry.space_group_name_H-M   'P 1'
#
loop_
_entity.id
_entity.type
_entity.pdbx_description
1 polymer ?
#
loop_
_entity_poly.entity_id
_entity_poly.type
_entity_poly.pdbx_seq_one_letter_code
_entity_poly.pdbx_strand_id
1 'polypeptide(L)'
;MPDLTEAVDALLTRPSLMPPPEIRARLRKADGLTQAEVAEVFGVTRAAFNRWEVGAAKPRRRHLDAYVRLLNGWAQKHPQAAEAPPPAAAEG
;
A
#
# COMPACT_ATOMS: atom_id res chain seq x y z
N MET A 1 -32.13 -4.40 12.73
CA MET A 1 -30.76 -4.15 13.22
C MET A 1 -29.97 -5.40 12.86
N PRO A 2 -28.88 -5.31 12.07
CA PRO A 2 -28.05 -6.47 11.81
C PRO A 2 -27.58 -7.06 13.15
N ASP A 3 -27.46 -8.39 13.21
CA ASP A 3 -26.92 -9.02 14.41
C ASP A 3 -25.41 -8.75 14.53
N LEU A 4 -24.82 -9.09 15.68
CA LEU A 4 -23.41 -8.83 15.95
C LEU A 4 -22.49 -9.51 14.92
N THR A 5 -22.87 -10.69 14.42
CA THR A 5 -22.11 -11.47 13.44
C THR A 5 -22.10 -10.75 12.09
N GLU A 6 -23.26 -10.31 11.59
CA GLU A 6 -23.35 -9.53 10.35
C GLU A 6 -22.58 -8.22 10.44
N ALA A 7 -22.63 -7.53 11.58
CA ALA A 7 -21.89 -6.29 11.79
C ALA A 7 -20.36 -6.52 11.80
N VAL A 8 -19.90 -7.64 12.35
CA VAL A 8 -18.50 -8.05 12.34
C VAL A 8 -18.06 -8.43 10.93
N ASP A 9 -18.84 -9.22 10.19
CA ASP A 9 -18.54 -9.59 8.80
C ASP A 9 -18.48 -8.37 7.88
N ALA A 10 -19.35 -7.37 8.10
CA ALA A 10 -19.30 -6.09 7.39
C ALA A 10 -18.01 -5.30 7.69
N LEU A 11 -17.44 -5.41 8.89
CA LEU A 11 -16.15 -4.80 9.23
C LEU A 11 -14.98 -5.58 8.60
N LEU A 12 -15.06 -6.92 8.58
CA LEU A 12 -14.02 -7.80 8.00
C LEU A 12 -13.95 -7.69 6.48
N THR A 13 -15.10 -7.53 5.82
CA THR A 13 -15.18 -7.37 4.36
C THR A 13 -14.88 -5.95 3.89
N ARG A 14 -14.70 -4.98 4.81
CA ARG A 14 -14.45 -3.59 4.45
C ARG A 14 -13.12 -3.47 3.71
N PRO A 15 -13.11 -2.98 2.45
CA PRO A 15 -11.89 -2.88 1.68
C PRO A 15 -10.90 -1.96 2.39
N SER A 16 -9.69 -2.48 2.66
CA SER A 16 -8.59 -1.63 3.09
C SER A 16 -8.22 -0.71 1.94
N LEU A 17 -8.36 0.61 2.13
CA LEU A 17 -8.09 1.63 1.10
C LEU A 17 -6.64 1.60 0.59
N MET A 18 -5.72 1.01 1.34
CA MET A 18 -4.31 0.86 0.95
C MET A 18 -3.85 -0.56 1.26
N PRO A 19 -3.11 -1.20 0.35
CA PRO A 19 -2.36 -2.40 0.67
C PRO A 19 -1.49 -2.23 1.94
N PRO A 20 -1.24 -3.32 2.68
CA PRO A 20 -0.31 -3.30 3.80
C PRO A 20 1.09 -2.81 3.41
N PRO A 21 1.85 -2.17 4.32
CA PRO A 21 3.19 -1.65 4.04
C PRO A 21 4.14 -2.64 3.33
N GLU A 22 4.11 -3.91 3.73
CA GLU A 22 4.92 -5.00 3.20
C GLU A 22 4.64 -5.32 1.72
N ILE A 23 3.47 -4.93 1.22
CA ILE A 23 3.04 -5.10 -0.17
C ILE A 23 3.41 -3.89 -1.03
N ARG A 24 3.36 -2.67 -0.48
CA ARG A 24 3.57 -1.41 -1.23
C ARG A 24 4.90 -1.38 -1.98
N ALA A 25 5.99 -1.73 -1.29
CA ALA A 25 7.31 -1.74 -1.90
C ALA A 25 7.46 -2.82 -2.98
N ARG A 26 6.74 -3.94 -2.88
CA ARG A 26 6.76 -5.01 -3.90
C ARG A 26 6.03 -4.59 -5.14
N LEU A 27 4.85 -4.00 -4.98
CA LEU A 27 4.06 -3.43 -6.07
C LEU A 27 4.88 -2.43 -6.88
N ARG A 28 5.56 -1.49 -6.19
CA ARG A 28 6.46 -0.54 -6.84
C ARG A 28 7.60 -1.23 -7.60
N LYS A 29 8.28 -2.19 -6.97
CA LYS A 29 9.41 -2.92 -7.57
C LYS A 29 8.98 -3.77 -8.77
N ALA A 30 7.81 -4.39 -8.70
CA ALA A 30 7.24 -5.16 -9.81
C ALA A 30 6.94 -4.26 -11.01
N ASP A 31 6.62 -2.99 -10.76
CA ASP A 31 6.47 -1.97 -11.80
C ASP A 31 7.80 -1.39 -12.31
N GLY A 32 8.95 -1.82 -11.76
CA GLY A 32 10.28 -1.37 -12.15
C GLY A 32 10.66 0.01 -11.60
N LEU A 33 9.88 0.59 -10.69
CA LEU A 33 10.05 1.95 -10.21
C LEU A 33 10.91 2.01 -8.94
N THR A 34 11.72 3.06 -8.84
CA THR A 34 12.46 3.43 -7.63
C THR A 34 11.61 4.32 -6.73
N GLN A 35 11.98 4.42 -5.45
CA GLN A 35 11.33 5.37 -4.53
C GLN A 35 11.54 6.82 -4.96
N ALA A 36 12.64 7.14 -5.64
CA ALA A 36 12.97 8.49 -6.05
C ALA A 36 12.05 8.97 -7.19
N GLU A 37 11.85 8.13 -8.22
CA GLU A 37 10.94 8.44 -9.34
C GLU A 37 9.51 8.69 -8.85
N VAL A 38 9.02 7.86 -7.92
CA VAL A 38 7.68 8.08 -7.37
C VAL A 38 7.64 9.33 -6.50
N ALA A 39 8.65 9.55 -5.66
CA ALA A 39 8.70 10.74 -4.81
C ALA A 39 8.71 12.05 -5.62
N GLU A 40 9.38 12.07 -6.78
CA GLU A 40 9.40 13.19 -7.71
C GLU A 40 7.99 13.53 -8.23
N VAL A 41 7.23 12.52 -8.67
CA VAL A 41 5.83 12.69 -9.13
C VAL A 41 4.94 13.29 -8.03
N PHE A 42 5.16 12.90 -6.77
CA PHE A 42 4.41 13.43 -5.62
C PHE A 42 4.97 14.75 -5.08
N GLY A 43 6.07 15.28 -5.62
CA GLY A 43 6.72 16.49 -5.13
C GLY A 43 7.18 16.38 -3.66
N VAL A 44 7.67 15.21 -3.27
CA VAL A 44 8.19 14.93 -1.92
C VAL A 44 9.61 14.37 -1.96
N THR A 45 10.26 14.31 -0.81
CA THR A 45 11.58 13.67 -0.72
C THR A 45 11.46 12.14 -0.78
N ARG A 46 12.50 11.45 -1.28
CA ARG A 46 12.61 9.99 -1.23
C ARG A 46 12.37 9.45 0.19
N ALA A 47 12.91 10.13 1.21
CA ALA A 47 12.74 9.76 2.60
C ALA A 47 11.28 9.88 3.09
N ALA A 48 10.56 10.92 2.66
CA ALA A 48 9.13 11.07 2.97
C ALA A 48 8.30 9.96 2.31
N PHE A 49 8.57 9.65 1.04
CA PHE A 49 7.92 8.55 0.34
C PHE A 49 8.21 7.19 1.00
N ASN A 50 9.45 6.94 1.41
CA ASN A 50 9.81 5.73 2.16
C ASN A 50 8.98 5.59 3.44
N ARG A 51 8.77 6.67 4.20
CA ARG A 51 7.92 6.64 5.40
C ARG A 51 6.46 6.29 5.08
N TRP A 52 5.96 6.65 3.91
CA TRP A 52 4.65 6.20 3.44
C TRP A 52 4.65 4.71 3.07
N GLU A 53 5.66 4.24 2.35
CA GLU A 53 5.76 2.83 1.96
C GLU A 53 5.82 1.90 3.17
N VAL A 54 6.67 2.20 4.15
CA VAL A 54 6.83 1.36 5.36
C VAL A 54 5.75 1.61 6.42
N GLY A 55 4.76 2.46 6.15
CA GLY A 55 3.67 2.76 7.08
C GLY A 55 4.04 3.65 8.27
N ALA A 56 5.28 4.13 8.36
CA ALA A 56 5.76 5.02 9.43
C ALA A 56 5.11 6.42 9.40
N ALA A 57 4.53 6.83 8.27
CA ALA A 57 3.73 8.04 8.15
C ALA A 57 2.63 7.86 7.09
N LYS A 58 1.53 8.60 7.23
CA LYS A 58 0.48 8.66 6.20
C LYS A 58 0.71 9.87 5.29
N PRO A 59 0.40 9.77 3.98
CA PRO A 59 0.36 10.93 3.11
C PRO A 59 -0.65 11.97 3.62
N ARG A 60 -0.37 13.25 3.39
CA ARG A 60 -1.34 14.32 3.66
C ARG A 60 -2.53 14.19 2.72
N ARG A 61 -3.69 14.77 3.09
CA ARG A 61 -4.95 14.66 2.33
C ARG A 61 -4.80 14.94 0.82
N ARG A 62 -4.03 15.97 0.45
CA ARG A 62 -3.76 16.32 -0.96
C ARG A 62 -3.05 15.23 -1.79
N HIS A 63 -2.32 14.31 -1.16
CA HIS A 63 -1.60 13.22 -1.84
C HIS A 63 -2.29 11.86 -1.65
N LEU A 64 -3.24 11.76 -0.71
CA LEU A 64 -3.80 10.49 -0.28
C LEU A 64 -4.53 9.78 -1.43
N ASP A 65 -5.40 10.49 -2.13
CA ASP A 65 -6.20 9.91 -3.21
C ASP A 65 -5.31 9.43 -4.38
N ALA A 66 -4.31 10.23 -4.74
CA ALA A 66 -3.33 9.86 -5.77
C ALA A 66 -2.48 8.65 -5.34
N TYR A 67 -2.09 8.58 -4.07
CA TYR A 67 -1.31 7.46 -3.53
C TYR A 67 -2.12 6.17 -3.51
N VAL A 68 -3.38 6.22 -3.06
CA VAL A 68 -4.31 5.08 -3.10
C VAL A 68 -4.52 4.60 -4.54
N ARG A 69 -4.75 5.53 -5.47
CA ARG A 69 -4.92 5.20 -6.89
C ARG A 69 -3.69 4.51 -7.48
N LEU A 70 -2.49 4.98 -7.14
CA LEU A 70 -1.24 4.37 -7.58
C LEU A 70 -1.09 2.93 -7.06
N LEU A 71 -1.29 2.73 -5.75
CA LEU A 71 -1.18 1.40 -5.15
C LEU A 71 -2.20 0.41 -5.73
N ASN A 72 -3.45 0.85 -5.94
CA ASN A 72 -4.47 0.02 -6.57
C ASN A 72 -4.13 -0.32 -8.03
N GLY A 73 -3.60 0.65 -8.79
CA GLY A 73 -3.15 0.41 -10.16
C GLY A 73 -2.01 -0.61 -10.24
N TRP A 74 -1.02 -0.51 -9.34
CA TRP A 74 0.03 -1.52 -9.27
C TRP A 74 -0.48 -2.88 -8.83
N ALA A 75 -1.40 -2.96 -7.86
CA ALA A 75 -1.98 -4.23 -7.42
C ALA A 75 -2.75 -4.93 -8.54
N GLN A 76 -3.49 -4.19 -9.36
CA GLN A 76 -4.18 -4.72 -10.54
C GLN A 76 -3.21 -5.21 -11.62
N LYS A 77 -2.10 -4.48 -11.83
CA LYS A 77 -1.09 -4.85 -12.82
C LYS A 77 -0.21 -6.02 -12.37
N HIS A 78 0.03 -6.13 -11.06
CA HIS A 78 0.93 -7.11 -10.44
C HIS A 78 0.23 -7.91 -9.34
N PRO A 79 -0.80 -8.73 -9.65
CA PRO A 79 -1.57 -9.45 -8.65
C PRO A 79 -0.71 -10.44 -7.84
N GLN A 80 0.26 -11.07 -8.49
CA GLN A 80 1.25 -11.95 -7.83
C GLN A 80 2.04 -11.21 -6.72
N ALA A 81 2.39 -9.94 -6.95
CA ALA A 81 3.12 -9.15 -5.96
C ALA A 81 2.22 -8.66 -4.81
N ALA A 82 0.91 -8.57 -5.04
CA ALA A 82 -0.09 -8.21 -4.04
C ALA A 82 -0.43 -9.37 -3.08
N GLU A 83 -0.44 -10.59 -3.60
CA GLU A 83 -0.92 -11.80 -2.91
C GLU A 83 0.22 -12.64 -2.31
N ALA A 84 1.46 -12.45 -2.78
CA ALA A 84 2.61 -13.20 -2.29
C ALA A 84 2.81 -13.01 -0.76
N PRO A 85 3.02 -14.10 0.01
CA PRO A 85 3.30 -14.01 1.43
C PRO A 85 4.55 -13.17 1.69
N PRO A 86 4.71 -12.56 2.88
CA PRO A 86 5.99 -12.02 3.33
C PRO A 86 7.15 -12.95 2.94
N PRO A 87 8.25 -12.45 2.34
CA PRO A 87 9.48 -13.25 2.40
C PRO A 87 9.67 -13.54 3.89
N ALA A 88 9.75 -14.82 4.25
CA ALA A 88 10.00 -15.26 5.61
C ALA A 88 11.11 -14.35 6.15
N ALA A 89 10.80 -13.63 7.23
CA ALA A 89 11.77 -12.75 7.86
C ALA A 89 13.05 -13.56 8.04
N ALA A 90 14.15 -13.08 7.45
CA ALA A 90 15.45 -13.63 7.73
C ALA A 90 15.66 -13.46 9.24
N GLU A 91 15.44 -14.55 9.98
CA GLU A 91 15.88 -14.68 11.36
C GLU A 91 17.41 -14.62 11.32
N GLY A 92 17.96 -13.58 11.95
CA GLY A 92 19.39 -13.32 12.10
C GLY A 92 19.61 -12.32 13.23
#